data_AF-A0A090QR83-F1
#
_entry.id   AF-A0A090QR83-F1
#
_cell.length_a   1.000
_cell.length_b   1.000
_cell.length_c   1.000
_cell.angle_alpha   90.00
_cell.angle_beta   90.00
_cell.angle_gamma   90.00
#
_symmetry.space_group_name_H-M   'P 1'
#
loop_
_entity.id
_entity.type
_entity.pdbx_description
1 polymer ?
#
loop_
_entity_poly.entity_id
_entity_poly.type
_entity_poly.pdbx_seq_one_letter_code
_entity_poly.pdbx_strand_id
1 'polypeptide(L)'
;MNPKRKTIGIRVPDNAIALALLEALGEPMMSTSLILPGNETTESDPDEIRDKLEHAVDLIINGGYLGEQPTTVIDFSNDEMEIARVGSGDPSPFE
;
A
#
# COMPACT_ATOMS: atom_id res chain seq x y z
N MET A 1 18.04 2.05 -6.84
CA MET A 1 17.86 0.59 -7.02
C MET A 1 17.35 0.02 -5.71
N ASN A 2 16.26 -0.75 -5.72
CA ASN A 2 15.79 -1.43 -4.52
C ASN A 2 16.77 -2.57 -4.20
N PRO A 3 17.35 -2.63 -2.99
CA PRO A 3 18.27 -3.69 -2.61
C PRO A 3 17.55 -5.05 -2.72
N LYS A 4 18.25 -6.08 -3.22
CA LYS A 4 17.72 -7.46 -3.26
C LYS A 4 17.54 -7.95 -1.83
N ARG A 5 16.32 -7.85 -1.30
CA ARG A 5 15.90 -8.49 -0.05
C ARG A 5 15.18 -9.79 -0.39
N LYS A 6 15.40 -10.84 0.42
CA LYS A 6 14.67 -12.11 0.31
C LYS A 6 13.34 -12.09 1.09
N THR A 7 12.80 -10.90 1.33
CA THR A 7 11.58 -10.65 2.09
C THR A 7 10.56 -9.94 1.22
N ILE A 8 9.27 -10.12 1.52
CA ILE A 8 8.16 -9.49 0.81
C ILE A 8 7.13 -9.01 1.81
N GLY A 9 6.55 -7.84 1.57
CA GLY A 9 5.42 -7.35 2.35
C GLY A 9 4.14 -8.07 1.93
N ILE A 10 3.36 -8.54 2.89
CA ILE A 10 2.03 -9.12 2.65
C ILE A 10 1.00 -8.18 3.27
N ARG A 11 -0.08 -7.90 2.53
CA ARG A 11 -1.19 -7.07 2.99
C ARG A 11 -2.52 -7.72 2.57
N VAL A 12 -3.46 -7.77 3.50
CA VAL A 12 -4.88 -8.03 3.20
C VAL A 12 -5.61 -6.69 3.25
N PRO A 13 -6.16 -6.18 2.14
CA PRO A 13 -6.84 -4.88 2.14
C PRO A 13 -8.26 -4.99 2.71
N ASP A 14 -8.65 -4.00 3.50
CA ASP A 14 -10.06 -3.77 3.89
C ASP A 14 -10.70 -2.74 2.93
N ASN A 15 -10.87 -3.14 1.67
CA ASN A 15 -11.47 -2.30 0.63
C ASN A 15 -12.19 -3.17 -0.42
N ALA A 16 -13.45 -2.88 -0.68
CA ALA A 16 -14.29 -3.68 -1.57
C ALA A 16 -13.79 -3.74 -3.02
N ILE A 17 -13.25 -2.64 -3.56
CA ILE A 17 -12.71 -2.59 -4.93
C ILE A 17 -11.47 -3.47 -5.03
N ALA A 18 -10.53 -3.33 -4.10
CA ALA A 18 -9.31 -4.13 -4.06
C ALA A 18 -9.61 -5.62 -3.91
N LEU A 19 -10.57 -5.99 -3.06
CA LEU A 19 -11.00 -7.37 -2.87
C LEU A 19 -11.65 -7.95 -4.14
N ALA A 20 -12.52 -7.18 -4.82
CA ALA A 20 -13.13 -7.61 -6.08
C ALA A 20 -12.08 -7.82 -7.20
N LEU A 21 -11.05 -6.97 -7.25
CA LEU A 21 -9.94 -7.14 -8.20
C LEU A 21 -9.15 -8.42 -7.92
N LEU A 22 -8.84 -8.71 -6.64
CA LEU A 22 -8.14 -9.93 -6.24
C LEU A 22 -8.98 -11.19 -6.53
N GLU A 23 -10.30 -11.13 -6.28
CA GLU A 23 -11.21 -12.23 -6.59
C GLU A 23 -11.26 -12.52 -8.09
N ALA A 24 -11.36 -11.47 -8.92
CA ALA A 24 -11.37 -11.61 -10.37
C ALA A 24 -10.01 -12.12 -10.92
N LEU A 25 -8.90 -11.69 -10.30
CA LEU A 25 -7.56 -12.12 -10.69
C LEU A 25 -7.27 -13.57 -10.28
N GLY A 26 -7.81 -14.03 -9.15
CA GLY A 26 -7.66 -15.41 -8.67
C GLY A 26 -6.31 -15.73 -8.00
N GLU A 27 -5.45 -14.73 -7.83
CA GLU A 27 -4.11 -14.85 -7.23
C GLU A 27 -3.67 -13.54 -6.55
N PRO A 28 -2.59 -13.54 -5.74
CA PRO A 28 -2.07 -12.32 -5.14
C PRO A 28 -1.60 -11.29 -6.17
N MET A 29 -1.88 -10.01 -5.90
CA MET A 29 -1.44 -8.91 -6.73
C MET A 29 -0.18 -8.24 -6.15
N MET A 30 0.86 -8.13 -6.97
CA MET A 30 2.04 -7.33 -6.61
C MET A 30 1.65 -5.85 -6.59
N SER A 31 1.88 -5.17 -5.46
CA SER A 31 1.48 -3.77 -5.27
C SER A 31 2.45 -3.03 -4.35
N THR A 32 2.35 -1.70 -4.36
CA THR A 32 3.03 -0.79 -3.44
C THR A 32 2.06 0.31 -3.02
N SER A 33 2.29 0.94 -1.86
CA SER A 33 1.61 2.19 -1.53
C SER A 33 1.96 3.27 -2.57
N LEU A 34 0.95 4.04 -3.00
CA LEU A 34 1.17 5.16 -3.89
C LEU A 34 1.66 6.38 -3.10
N ILE A 35 2.96 6.42 -2.85
CA ILE A 35 3.66 7.55 -2.21
C ILE A 35 4.63 8.11 -3.25
N LEU A 36 4.43 9.36 -3.66
CA LEU A 36 5.27 10.00 -4.67
C LEU A 36 6.65 10.39 -4.11
N PRO A 37 7.68 10.54 -4.96
CA PRO A 37 9.01 10.95 -4.51
C PRO A 37 8.97 12.28 -3.75
N GLY A 38 9.51 12.28 -2.53
CA GLY A 38 9.51 13.46 -1.65
C GLY A 38 8.31 13.57 -0.72
N ASN A 39 7.31 12.69 -0.85
CA ASN A 39 6.14 12.64 0.03
C ASN A 39 6.32 11.58 1.12
N GLU A 40 5.69 11.81 2.28
CA GLU A 40 5.61 10.84 3.39
C GLU A 40 4.23 10.18 3.49
N THR A 41 3.23 10.79 2.85
CA THR A 41 1.84 10.35 2.83
C THR A 41 1.46 9.72 1.49
N THR A 42 0.39 8.93 1.49
CA THR A 42 -0.19 8.38 0.26
C THR A 42 -1.05 9.41 -0.44
N GLU A 43 -1.08 9.36 -1.77
CA GLU A 43 -2.04 10.15 -2.56
C GLU A 43 -3.48 9.71 -2.24
N SER A 44 -4.38 10.67 -2.07
CA SER A 44 -5.75 10.46 -1.56
C SER A 44 -6.85 10.94 -2.53
N ASP A 45 -6.55 11.96 -3.35
CA ASP A 45 -7.48 12.56 -4.31
C ASP A 45 -7.34 11.88 -5.69
N PRO A 46 -8.40 11.21 -6.20
CA PRO A 46 -8.34 10.52 -7.48
C PRO A 46 -8.14 11.45 -8.69
N ASP A 47 -8.59 12.72 -8.62
CA ASP A 47 -8.41 13.69 -9.70
C ASP A 47 -6.96 14.17 -9.72
N GLU A 48 -6.36 14.46 -8.56
CA GLU A 48 -4.92 14.76 -8.49
C GLU A 48 -4.04 13.59 -8.94
N ILE A 49 -4.39 12.36 -8.55
CA ILE A 49 -3.69 11.14 -8.99
C ILE A 49 -3.71 11.05 -10.51
N ARG A 50 -4.87 11.31 -11.13
CA ARG A 50 -5.00 11.32 -12.59
C ARG A 50 -4.13 12.39 -13.22
N ASP A 51 -4.25 13.63 -12.79
CA ASP A 51 -3.47 14.75 -13.34
C ASP A 51 -1.96 14.48 -13.28
N LYS A 52 -1.49 13.84 -12.19
CA LYS A 52 -0.08 13.51 -11.99
C LYS A 52 0.38 12.28 -12.77
N LEU A 53 -0.46 11.25 -12.96
CA LEU A 53 -0.01 9.91 -13.36
C LEU A 53 -0.69 9.31 -14.58
N GLU A 54 -1.69 9.95 -15.20
CA GLU A 54 -2.43 9.37 -16.34
C GLU A 54 -1.54 9.03 -17.55
N HIS A 55 -0.36 9.65 -17.65
CA HIS A 55 0.62 9.37 -18.69
C HIS A 55 1.64 8.27 -18.31
N ALA A 56 1.63 7.81 -17.06
CA ALA A 56 2.61 6.88 -16.49
C ALA A 56 2.01 5.53 -16.10
N VAL A 57 0.68 5.38 -16.13
CA VAL A 57 -0.03 4.13 -15.79
C VAL A 57 -1.10 3.80 -16.82
N ASP A 58 -1.38 2.52 -17.01
CA ASP A 58 -2.38 2.06 -17.99
C ASP A 58 -3.84 2.26 -17.52
N LEU A 59 -4.06 2.27 -16.20
CA LEU A 59 -5.39 2.34 -15.60
C LEU A 59 -5.35 3.05 -14.24
N ILE A 60 -6.35 3.91 -14.01
CA ILE A 60 -6.67 4.51 -12.72
C ILE A 60 -8.13 4.16 -12.40
N ILE A 61 -8.38 3.63 -11.20
CA ILE A 61 -9.72 3.33 -10.71
C ILE A 61 -10.08 4.37 -9.66
N ASN A 62 -11.08 5.20 -9.94
CA ASN A 62 -11.60 6.17 -8.98
C ASN A 62 -12.45 5.44 -7.93
N GLY A 63 -11.90 5.30 -6.72
CA GLY A 63 -12.57 4.75 -5.54
C GLY A 63 -13.06 5.80 -4.54
N GLY A 64 -13.12 7.06 -4.94
CA GLY A 64 -13.35 8.21 -4.06
C GLY A 64 -12.10 8.66 -3.29
N TYR A 65 -12.31 9.60 -2.36
CA TYR A 65 -11.27 10.13 -1.49
C TYR A 65 -10.87 9.11 -0.42
N LEU A 66 -9.57 8.86 -0.27
CA LEU A 66 -9.02 7.89 0.68
C LEU A 66 -8.16 8.55 1.76
N GLY A 67 -7.79 7.79 2.79
CA GLY A 67 -6.88 8.26 3.83
C GLY A 67 -5.44 8.38 3.32
N GLU A 68 -4.74 9.41 3.77
CA GLU A 68 -3.34 9.71 3.43
C GLU A 68 -2.32 8.94 4.28
N GLN A 69 -2.77 8.34 5.39
CA GLN A 69 -1.90 7.55 6.25
C GLN A 69 -1.67 6.16 5.65
N PRO A 70 -0.40 5.74 5.45
CA PRO A 70 -0.09 4.41 4.99
C PRO A 70 -0.41 3.36 6.07
N THR A 71 -0.33 2.08 5.71
CA THR A 71 -0.48 1.00 6.68
C THR A 71 0.70 0.95 7.66
N THR A 72 0.40 0.51 8.89
CA THR A 72 1.40 -0.01 9.82
C THR A 72 2.09 -1.22 9.20
N VAL A 73 3.40 -1.33 9.38
CA VAL A 73 4.24 -2.41 8.84
C VAL A 73 4.99 -3.04 10.00
N ILE A 74 4.76 -4.34 10.17
CA ILE A 74 5.46 -5.18 11.14
C ILE A 74 6.41 -6.09 10.34
N ASP A 75 7.70 -6.08 10.68
CA ASP A 75 8.71 -6.95 10.10
C ASP A 75 8.81 -8.23 10.95
N PHE A 76 8.60 -9.37 10.29
CA PHE A 76 8.70 -10.72 10.86
C PHE A 76 9.86 -11.52 10.24
N SER A 77 10.80 -10.85 9.57
CA SER A 77 11.89 -11.53 8.86
C SER A 77 13.01 -12.03 9.76
N ASN A 78 13.06 -11.55 11.01
CA ASN A 78 13.99 -11.97 12.05
C ASN A 78 13.23 -12.78 13.12
N ASP A 79 13.96 -13.28 14.13
CA ASP A 79 13.35 -14.00 15.26
C ASP A 79 12.56 -13.07 16.21
N GLU A 80 12.65 -11.75 16.01
CA GLU A 80 11.94 -10.73 16.77
C GLU A 80 10.97 -9.95 15.86
N MET A 81 9.84 -9.52 16.43
CA MET A 81 8.88 -8.64 15.76
C MET A 81 9.36 -7.19 15.84
N GLU A 82 9.50 -6.52 14.70
CA GLU A 82 9.92 -5.12 14.65
C GLU A 82 8.84 -4.25 14.00
N ILE A 83 8.45 -3.15 14.64
CA ILE A 83 7.57 -2.15 14.02
C ILE A 83 8.39 -1.30 13.04
N ALA A 84 8.34 -1.67 11.76
CA ALA A 84 9.09 -0.98 10.70
C ALA A 84 8.46 0.38 10.31
N ARG A 85 7.14 0.52 10.47
CA ARG A 85 6.42 1.79 10.26
C ARG A 85 5.12 1.78 11.06
N VAL A 86 4.85 2.86 11.79
CA VAL A 86 3.52 3.12 12.36
C VAL A 86 2.67 3.87 11.34
N GLY A 87 1.45 3.40 11.11
CA GLY A 87 0.49 3.97 10.17
C GLY A 87 -0.93 3.83 10.70
N SER A 88 -1.89 3.57 9.81
CA SER A 88 -3.32 3.55 10.15
C SER A 88 -3.77 2.35 11.02
N GLY A 89 -2.92 1.34 11.21
CA GLY A 89 -3.23 0.15 12.02
C GLY A 89 -2.67 0.28 13.43
N ASP A 90 -3.44 -0.10 14.45
CA ASP A 90 -2.97 -0.10 15.84
C ASP A 90 -1.77 -1.04 16.03
N PRO A 91 -0.58 -0.51 16.40
CA PRO A 91 0.61 -1.33 16.61
C PRO A 91 0.64 -2.03 17.98
N SER A 92 -0.25 -1.68 18.92
CA SER A 92 -0.22 -2.19 20.30
C SER A 92 -0.15 -3.71 20.47
N PRO A 93 -0.69 -4.55 19.55
CA PRO A 93 -0.53 -6.01 19.65
C PRO A 93 0.89 -6.53 19.38
N PHE A 94 1.81 -5.67 18.92
CA PHE A 94 3.17 -6.01 18.49
C PHE A 94 4.25 -5.25 19.28
N GLU A 95 3.89 -4.57 20.37
CA GLU A 95 4.79 -3.89 21.30
C GLU A 95 5.31 -4.79 22.43
#